data_AF-A0A7C4MUN0-F1
#
_entry.id   AF-A0A7C4MUN0-F1
#
_cell.length_a   1.000
_cell.length_b   1.000
_cell.length_c   1.000
_cell.angle_alpha   90.00
_cell.angle_beta   90.00
_cell.angle_gamma   90.00
#
_symmetry.space_group_name_H-M   'P 1'
#
loop_
_entity.id
_entity.type
_entity.pdbx_description
1 polymer ?
#
loop_
_entity_poly.entity_id
_entity_poly.type
_entity_poly.pdbx_seq_one_letter_code
_entity_poly.pdbx_strand_id
1 'polypeptide(L)'
;IAVIAVGSEDKLSQMTRAQYDFFAGKLTVADPLVLIGFLIGGAVPFLFSSMLIRAVGRAAFYIVKECRVQFKDPAIMAGTKKPNYGRVVDICTSTAQKELIGPGLLAILAPFFVGFLLGPYALGGFLAGMILVGQLLAVFMANAGGAWDNAKKMIEDGVYGGKGSEAHKAAVTGDTVGDPLKDTAGPAINPLVKVMNMVSLLGLSLVLSYNVMGIRPDVAGSPENWSKNLPTDWKIGLIVAAVCLLLVLWAIWRSKHETAEMKEIVGSLEDA
;
A
#
# COMPACT_ATOMS: atom_id res chain seq x y z
N ILE A 1 -11.75 -19.06 6.61
CA ILE A 1 -12.06 -20.20 7.52
C ILE A 1 -12.93 -21.21 6.82
N ALA A 2 -14.16 -20.86 6.42
CA ALA A 2 -15.08 -21.82 5.82
C ALA A 2 -14.50 -22.51 4.56
N VAL A 3 -13.90 -21.76 3.63
CA VAL A 3 -13.20 -22.32 2.44
C VAL A 3 -12.01 -23.22 2.82
N ILE A 4 -11.29 -22.92 3.90
CA ILE A 4 -10.18 -23.76 4.39
C ILE A 4 -10.74 -25.09 4.93
N ALA A 5 -11.90 -25.06 5.59
CA ALA A 5 -12.51 -26.23 6.20
C ALA A 5 -13.09 -27.22 5.17
N VAL A 6 -13.69 -26.71 4.09
CA VAL A 6 -14.35 -27.55 3.08
C VAL A 6 -13.55 -27.70 1.77
N GLY A 7 -12.46 -26.95 1.62
CA GLY A 7 -11.54 -27.00 0.48
C GLY A 7 -12.02 -26.32 -0.80
N SER A 8 -13.30 -25.94 -0.90
CA SER A 8 -13.88 -25.18 -2.02
C SER A 8 -15.09 -24.36 -1.56
N GLU A 9 -15.34 -23.23 -2.22
CA GLU A 9 -16.52 -22.39 -1.98
C GLU A 9 -17.85 -23.13 -2.27
N ASP A 10 -17.87 -24.05 -3.23
CA ASP A 10 -19.09 -24.78 -3.60
C ASP A 10 -19.62 -25.70 -2.48
N LYS A 11 -18.76 -26.05 -1.53
CA LYS A 11 -19.06 -26.97 -0.43
C LYS A 11 -19.40 -26.25 0.88
N LEU A 12 -19.52 -24.92 0.87
CA LEU A 12 -19.78 -24.13 2.08
C LEU A 12 -21.09 -24.55 2.78
N SER A 13 -22.12 -24.89 2.02
CA SER A 13 -23.42 -25.36 2.54
C SER A 13 -23.35 -26.70 3.27
N GLN A 14 -22.27 -27.47 3.09
CA GLN A 14 -22.05 -28.78 3.70
C GLN A 14 -21.23 -28.69 5.00
N MET A 15 -20.79 -27.50 5.40
CA MET A 15 -19.93 -27.31 6.56
C MET A 15 -20.71 -27.46 7.87
N THR A 16 -20.25 -28.32 8.76
CA THR A 16 -20.79 -28.43 10.11
C THR A 16 -20.24 -27.35 11.04
N ARG A 17 -21.00 -26.98 12.07
CA ARG A 17 -20.54 -26.01 13.09
C ARG A 17 -19.27 -26.49 13.82
N ALA A 18 -19.20 -27.78 14.14
CA ALA A 18 -18.02 -28.38 14.78
C ALA A 18 -16.76 -28.27 13.90
N GLN A 19 -16.88 -28.47 12.58
CA GLN A 19 -15.78 -28.24 11.65
C GLN A 19 -15.37 -26.76 11.63
N TYR A 20 -16.33 -25.84 11.54
CA TYR A 20 -16.02 -24.41 11.58
C TYR A 20 -15.25 -24.02 12.83
N ASP A 21 -15.73 -24.43 14.02
CA ASP A 21 -15.11 -24.09 15.30
C ASP A 21 -13.69 -24.68 15.41
N PHE A 22 -13.47 -25.89 14.89
CA PHE A 22 -12.15 -26.52 14.84
C PHE A 22 -11.15 -25.72 13.97
N PHE A 23 -11.55 -25.32 12.76
CA PHE A 23 -10.70 -24.54 11.86
C PHE A 23 -10.55 -23.08 12.31
N ALA A 24 -11.56 -22.50 12.96
CA ALA A 24 -11.49 -21.17 13.55
C ALA A 24 -10.51 -21.13 14.72
N GLY A 25 -10.50 -22.15 15.58
CA GLY A 25 -9.57 -22.27 16.71
C GLY A 25 -8.10 -22.33 16.30
N LYS A 26 -7.80 -22.69 15.04
CA LYS A 26 -6.44 -22.66 14.48
C LYS A 26 -5.97 -21.28 14.06
N LEU A 27 -6.87 -20.31 13.90
CA LEU A 27 -6.53 -18.91 13.64
C LEU A 27 -6.23 -18.18 14.96
N THR A 28 -5.35 -18.76 15.77
CA THR A 28 -4.93 -18.20 17.05
C THR A 28 -3.65 -17.40 16.89
N VAL A 29 -3.57 -16.24 17.55
CA VAL A 29 -2.36 -15.40 17.57
C VAL A 29 -1.21 -16.10 18.32
N ALA A 30 -1.52 -17.13 19.12
CA ALA A 30 -0.51 -17.98 19.75
C ALA A 30 0.26 -18.84 18.74
N ASP A 31 -0.28 -19.05 17.53
CA ASP A 31 0.45 -19.75 16.47
C ASP A 31 1.50 -18.81 15.82
N PRO A 32 2.77 -19.22 15.76
CA PRO A 32 3.84 -18.37 15.22
C PRO A 32 3.62 -17.95 13.77
N LEU A 33 3.05 -18.80 12.91
CA LEU A 33 2.84 -18.47 11.50
C LEU A 33 1.71 -17.46 11.32
N VAL A 34 0.64 -17.59 12.10
CA VAL A 34 -0.44 -16.59 12.16
C VAL A 34 0.10 -15.25 12.63
N LEU A 35 0.93 -15.23 13.68
CA LEU A 35 1.54 -14.00 14.19
C LEU A 35 2.51 -13.37 13.18
N ILE A 36 3.36 -14.16 12.51
CA ILE A 36 4.25 -13.66 11.45
C ILE A 36 3.43 -13.07 10.30
N GLY A 37 2.39 -13.78 9.86
CA GLY A 37 1.45 -13.27 8.86
C GLY A 37 0.86 -11.93 9.27
N PHE A 38 0.37 -11.83 10.50
CA PHE A 38 -0.19 -10.60 11.07
C PHE A 38 0.79 -9.43 11.07
N LEU A 39 2.04 -9.65 11.48
CA LEU A 39 3.08 -8.61 11.48
C LEU A 39 3.42 -8.14 10.07
N ILE A 40 3.56 -9.08 9.12
CA ILE A 40 3.79 -8.74 7.70
C ILE A 40 2.61 -7.94 7.17
N GLY A 41 1.38 -8.38 7.44
CA GLY A 41 0.14 -7.71 7.04
C GLY A 41 0.05 -6.28 7.57
N GLY A 42 0.39 -6.07 8.83
CA GLY A 42 0.45 -4.75 9.45
C GLY A 42 1.52 -3.84 8.85
N ALA A 43 2.61 -4.37 8.33
CA ALA A 43 3.66 -3.57 7.68
C ALA A 43 3.26 -3.09 6.27
N VAL A 44 2.37 -3.80 5.57
CA VAL A 44 2.04 -3.48 4.18
C VAL A 44 1.36 -2.11 4.01
N PRO A 45 0.38 -1.69 4.84
CA PRO A 45 -0.19 -0.35 4.76
C PRO A 45 0.86 0.77 4.85
N PHE A 46 1.85 0.65 5.75
CA PHE A 46 2.95 1.62 5.84
C PHE A 46 3.80 1.64 4.58
N LEU A 47 4.16 0.47 4.05
CA LEU A 47 4.94 0.36 2.82
C LEU A 47 4.18 0.98 1.64
N PHE A 48 2.91 0.63 1.47
CA PHE A 48 2.03 1.15 0.42
C PHE A 48 1.91 2.67 0.50
N SER A 49 1.62 3.22 1.68
CA SER A 49 1.54 4.67 1.88
C SER A 49 2.87 5.36 1.58
N SER A 50 4.01 4.77 1.97
CA SER A 50 5.32 5.34 1.68
C SER A 50 5.60 5.45 0.18
N MET A 51 5.15 4.46 -0.61
CA MET A 51 5.30 4.47 -2.07
C MET A 51 4.45 5.57 -2.70
N LEU A 52 3.21 5.75 -2.24
CA LEU A 52 2.30 6.78 -2.72
C LEU A 52 2.78 8.19 -2.37
N ILE A 53 3.19 8.43 -1.12
CA ILE A 53 3.70 9.73 -0.69
C ILE A 53 4.94 10.12 -1.49
N ARG A 54 5.86 9.17 -1.73
CA ARG A 54 7.01 9.40 -2.61
C ARG A 54 6.60 9.71 -4.05
N ALA A 55 5.65 8.98 -4.60
CA ALA A 55 5.15 9.23 -5.95
C ALA A 55 4.55 10.64 -6.10
N VAL A 56 3.75 11.08 -5.13
CA VAL A 56 3.18 12.45 -5.12
C VAL A 56 4.31 13.48 -5.01
N GLY A 57 5.29 13.27 -4.13
CA GLY A 57 6.45 14.17 -4.01
C GLY A 57 7.22 14.32 -5.33
N ARG A 58 7.45 13.23 -6.04
CA ARG A 58 8.10 13.26 -7.37
C ARG A 58 7.26 14.01 -8.41
N ALA A 59 5.96 13.75 -8.47
CA ALA A 59 5.06 14.43 -9.40
C ALA A 59 4.98 15.94 -9.11
N ALA A 60 4.84 16.30 -7.84
CA ALA A 60 4.83 17.69 -7.37
C ALA A 60 6.12 18.41 -7.79
N PHE A 61 7.27 17.74 -7.67
CA PHE A 61 8.55 18.30 -8.07
C PHE A 61 8.61 18.65 -9.57
N TYR A 62 8.15 17.75 -10.44
CA TYR A 62 8.08 18.04 -11.88
C TYR A 62 7.13 19.19 -12.20
N ILE A 63 6.01 19.28 -11.49
CA ILE A 63 5.05 20.37 -11.64
C ILE A 63 5.68 21.70 -11.22
N VAL A 64 6.37 21.76 -10.08
CA VAL A 64 7.06 22.98 -9.61
C VAL A 64 8.14 23.41 -10.60
N LYS A 65 8.93 22.47 -11.13
CA LYS A 65 9.93 22.76 -12.18
C LYS A 65 9.27 23.40 -13.40
N GLU A 66 8.20 22.80 -13.91
CA GLU A 66 7.48 23.31 -15.09
C GLU A 66 6.89 24.69 -14.83
N CYS A 67 6.23 24.90 -13.68
CA CYS A 67 5.72 26.21 -13.29
C CYS A 67 6.81 27.27 -13.23
N ARG A 68 7.98 26.95 -12.63
CA ARG A 68 9.13 27.87 -12.58
C ARG A 68 9.67 28.21 -13.97
N VAL A 69 9.71 27.24 -14.89
CA VAL A 69 10.14 27.49 -16.28
C VAL A 69 9.16 28.43 -16.97
N GLN A 70 7.85 28.21 -16.83
CA GLN A 70 6.84 29.08 -17.44
C GLN A 70 6.84 30.49 -16.81
N PHE A 71 7.03 30.62 -15.50
CA PHE A 71 7.08 31.92 -14.82
C PHE A 71 8.34 32.75 -15.11
N LYS A 72 9.36 32.18 -15.76
CA LYS A 72 10.48 32.99 -16.30
C LYS A 72 10.05 33.89 -17.46
N ASP A 73 8.92 33.60 -18.12
CA ASP A 73 8.34 34.46 -19.15
C ASP A 73 7.67 35.69 -18.49
N PRO A 74 8.19 36.92 -18.67
CA PRO A 74 7.63 38.11 -18.04
C PRO A 74 6.19 38.40 -18.47
N ALA A 75 5.77 37.98 -19.67
CA ALA A 75 4.40 38.17 -20.14
C ALA A 75 3.40 37.29 -19.36
N ILE A 76 3.84 36.11 -18.90
CA ILE A 76 3.03 35.24 -18.04
C ILE A 76 2.92 35.86 -16.64
N MET A 77 4.02 36.35 -16.07
CA MET A 77 4.02 37.01 -14.76
C MET A 77 3.21 38.31 -14.74
N ALA A 78 3.24 39.07 -15.84
CA ALA A 78 2.42 40.26 -16.03
C ALA A 78 0.94 39.95 -16.32
N GLY A 79 0.56 38.68 -16.50
CA GLY A 79 -0.79 38.24 -16.82
C GLY A 79 -1.27 38.57 -18.24
N THR A 80 -0.38 39.02 -19.13
CA THR A 80 -0.72 39.37 -20.52
C THR A 80 -0.72 38.15 -21.45
N LYS A 81 -0.03 37.08 -21.07
CA LYS A 81 0.03 35.81 -21.81
C LYS A 81 -0.45 34.66 -20.93
N LYS A 82 -1.26 33.76 -21.51
CA LYS A 82 -1.73 32.55 -20.81
C LYS A 82 -0.61 31.50 -20.68
N PRO A 83 -0.42 30.89 -19.49
CA PRO A 83 0.46 29.74 -19.31
C PRO A 83 0.02 28.53 -20.13
N ASN A 84 0.95 27.59 -20.36
CA ASN A 84 0.65 26.30 -20.96
C ASN A 84 0.16 25.31 -19.88
N TYR A 85 -1.15 25.29 -19.67
CA TYR A 85 -1.78 24.36 -18.74
C TYR A 85 -1.71 22.90 -19.19
N GLY A 86 -1.80 22.65 -20.50
CA GLY A 86 -1.78 21.28 -21.05
C GLY A 86 -0.50 20.54 -20.67
N ARG A 87 0.63 21.24 -20.68
CA ARG A 87 1.91 20.66 -20.26
C ARG A 87 1.92 20.17 -18.81
N VAL A 88 1.32 20.94 -17.88
CA VAL A 88 1.23 20.57 -16.46
C VAL A 88 0.30 19.36 -16.29
N VAL A 89 -0.81 19.33 -17.01
CA VAL A 89 -1.74 18.19 -17.03
C VAL A 89 -1.03 16.92 -17.53
N ASP A 90 -0.31 16.99 -18.65
CA ASP A 90 0.41 15.85 -19.22
C ASP A 90 1.45 15.27 -18.26
N ILE A 91 2.19 16.14 -17.56
CA ILE A 91 3.16 15.72 -16.54
C ILE A 91 2.45 14.96 -15.40
N CYS A 92 1.36 15.52 -14.88
CA CYS A 92 0.59 14.90 -13.80
C CYS A 92 0.03 13.54 -14.24
N THR A 93 -0.64 13.47 -15.39
CA THR A 93 -1.26 12.26 -15.91
C THR A 93 -0.24 11.16 -16.19
N SER A 94 0.83 11.48 -16.92
CA SER A 94 1.83 10.48 -17.29
C SER A 94 2.64 9.97 -16.08
N THR A 95 2.87 10.83 -15.08
CA THR A 95 3.55 10.44 -13.84
C THR A 95 2.65 9.56 -12.99
N ALA A 96 1.39 9.95 -12.76
CA ALA A 96 0.43 9.17 -11.98
C ALA A 96 0.28 7.74 -12.52
N GLN A 97 0.13 7.58 -13.85
CA GLN A 97 0.01 6.26 -14.47
C GLN A 97 1.23 5.36 -14.25
N LYS A 98 2.45 5.92 -14.34
CA LYS A 98 3.69 5.15 -14.14
C LYS A 98 3.91 4.77 -12.69
N GLU A 99 3.57 5.67 -11.76
CA GLU A 99 3.81 5.51 -10.34
C GLU A 99 2.86 4.50 -9.68
N LEU A 100 1.62 4.39 -10.17
CA LEU A 100 0.61 3.46 -9.63
C LEU A 100 0.93 1.97 -9.87
N ILE A 101 1.82 1.65 -10.81
CA ILE A 101 2.21 0.26 -11.12
C ILE A 101 2.81 -0.42 -9.89
N GLY A 102 3.70 0.26 -9.17
CA GLY A 102 4.38 -0.32 -8.01
C GLY A 102 3.43 -0.69 -6.86
N PRO A 103 2.63 0.26 -6.35
CA PRO A 103 1.62 0.00 -5.32
C PRO A 103 0.58 -1.04 -5.76
N GLY A 104 0.19 -1.05 -7.04
CA GLY A 104 -0.72 -2.06 -7.59
C GLY A 104 -0.14 -3.49 -7.55
N LEU A 105 1.13 -3.65 -7.92
CA LEU A 105 1.83 -4.93 -7.81
C LEU A 105 1.94 -5.39 -6.36
N LEU A 106 2.26 -4.48 -5.43
CA LEU A 106 2.30 -4.78 -4.00
C LEU A 106 0.94 -5.31 -3.51
N ALA A 107 -0.16 -4.66 -3.90
CA ALA A 107 -1.51 -5.03 -3.52
C ALA A 107 -1.89 -6.45 -3.96
N ILE A 108 -1.48 -6.87 -5.16
CA ILE A 108 -1.85 -8.17 -5.73
C ILE A 108 -0.90 -9.28 -5.27
N LEU A 109 0.41 -9.00 -5.25
CA LEU A 109 1.43 -10.04 -5.06
C LEU A 109 1.74 -10.34 -3.59
N ALA A 110 1.55 -9.39 -2.67
CA ALA A 110 1.84 -9.63 -1.25
C ALA A 110 0.96 -10.73 -0.63
N PRO A 111 -0.37 -10.77 -0.86
CA PRO A 111 -1.18 -11.88 -0.35
C PRO A 111 -0.79 -13.23 -0.94
N PHE A 112 -0.45 -13.29 -2.23
CA PHE A 112 0.03 -14.52 -2.86
C PHE A 112 1.37 -14.97 -2.28
N PHE A 113 2.31 -14.05 -2.10
CA PHE A 113 3.58 -14.34 -1.45
C PHE A 113 3.38 -14.99 -0.08
N VAL A 114 2.55 -14.36 0.79
CA VAL A 114 2.26 -14.89 2.13
C VAL A 114 1.51 -16.23 2.05
N GLY A 115 0.50 -16.34 1.20
CA GLY A 115 -0.31 -17.56 1.06
C GLY A 115 0.50 -18.75 0.59
N PHE A 116 1.28 -18.62 -0.48
CA PHE A 116 2.07 -19.73 -1.02
C PHE A 116 3.27 -20.07 -0.14
N LEU A 117 3.90 -19.09 0.52
CA LEU A 117 5.08 -19.34 1.35
C LEU A 117 4.74 -19.80 2.76
N LEU A 118 3.78 -19.14 3.43
CA LEU A 118 3.48 -19.34 4.85
C LEU A 118 2.17 -20.10 5.10
N GLY A 119 1.35 -20.28 4.07
CA GLY A 119 0.13 -21.07 4.12
C GLY A 119 -1.15 -20.25 4.42
N PRO A 120 -2.31 -20.93 4.41
CA PRO A 120 -3.62 -20.27 4.46
C PRO A 120 -3.94 -19.62 5.82
N TYR A 121 -3.42 -20.14 6.93
CA TYR A 121 -3.64 -19.55 8.26
C TYR A 121 -2.80 -18.28 8.46
N ALA A 122 -1.54 -18.28 7.99
CA ALA A 122 -0.70 -17.09 7.96
C ALA A 122 -1.31 -16.00 7.05
N LEU A 123 -1.91 -16.38 5.91
CA LEU A 123 -2.67 -15.46 5.06
C LEU A 123 -3.85 -14.84 5.83
N GLY A 124 -4.57 -15.64 6.64
CA GLY A 124 -5.62 -15.12 7.51
C GLY A 124 -5.10 -14.10 8.54
N GLY A 125 -3.96 -14.39 9.19
CA GLY A 125 -3.27 -13.44 10.07
C GLY A 125 -2.87 -12.16 9.34
N PHE A 126 -2.31 -12.28 8.13
CA PHE A 126 -1.92 -11.17 7.27
C PHE A 126 -3.08 -10.23 6.93
N LEU A 127 -4.24 -10.77 6.57
CA LEU A 127 -5.42 -9.95 6.33
C LEU A 127 -5.89 -9.23 7.61
N ALA A 128 -5.89 -9.91 8.76
CA ALA A 128 -6.26 -9.31 10.03
C ALA A 128 -5.33 -8.14 10.42
N GLY A 129 -4.01 -8.33 10.30
CA GLY A 129 -3.02 -7.30 10.62
C GLY A 129 -3.11 -6.09 9.69
N MET A 130 -3.31 -6.34 8.39
CA MET A 130 -3.51 -5.30 7.40
C MET A 130 -4.78 -4.49 7.63
N ILE A 131 -5.90 -5.14 7.97
CA ILE A 131 -7.17 -4.44 8.25
C ILE A 131 -6.99 -3.55 9.48
N LEU A 132 -6.42 -4.08 10.57
CA LEU A 132 -6.23 -3.31 11.80
C LEU A 132 -5.33 -2.09 11.57
N VAL A 133 -4.13 -2.30 11.03
CA VAL A 133 -3.18 -1.20 10.83
C VAL A 133 -3.65 -0.27 9.73
N GLY A 134 -4.19 -0.81 8.64
CA GLY A 134 -4.69 -0.04 7.51
C GLY A 134 -5.82 0.91 7.91
N GLN A 135 -6.81 0.42 8.66
CA GLN A 135 -7.92 1.26 9.12
C GLN A 135 -7.44 2.41 10.02
N LEU A 136 -6.55 2.14 10.98
CA LEU A 136 -6.01 3.16 11.88
C LEU A 136 -5.18 4.19 11.10
N LEU A 137 -4.34 3.73 10.18
CA LEU A 137 -3.48 4.59 9.37
C LEU A 137 -4.27 5.46 8.40
N ALA A 138 -5.33 4.91 7.78
CA ALA A 138 -6.20 5.64 6.87
C ALA A 138 -6.91 6.81 7.56
N VAL A 139 -7.49 6.57 8.74
CA VAL A 139 -8.16 7.61 9.54
C VAL A 139 -7.15 8.65 10.03
N PHE A 140 -5.98 8.21 10.49
CA PHE A 140 -4.90 9.12 10.91
C PHE A 140 -4.50 10.07 9.78
N MET A 141 -4.19 9.55 8.59
CA MET A 141 -3.74 10.35 7.45
C MET A 141 -4.82 11.33 6.95
N ALA A 142 -6.08 10.88 6.87
CA ALA A 142 -7.19 11.74 6.46
C ALA A 142 -7.45 12.88 7.46
N ASN A 143 -7.48 12.56 8.75
CA ASN A 143 -7.74 13.56 9.79
C ASN A 143 -6.57 14.53 9.97
N ALA A 144 -5.32 14.05 9.95
CA ALA A 144 -4.15 14.90 10.09
C ALA A 144 -4.04 15.90 8.94
N GLY A 145 -4.18 15.43 7.68
CA GLY A 145 -4.15 16.34 6.54
C GLY A 145 -5.35 17.29 6.50
N GLY A 146 -6.55 16.81 6.86
CA GLY A 146 -7.74 17.67 6.97
C GLY A 146 -7.60 18.74 8.07
N ALA A 147 -6.95 18.42 9.19
CA ALA A 147 -6.67 19.38 10.24
C ALA A 147 -5.71 20.47 9.78
N TRP A 148 -4.65 20.13 9.04
CA TRP A 148 -3.72 21.13 8.48
C TRP A 148 -4.39 22.03 7.44
N ASP A 149 -5.22 21.49 6.54
CA ASP A 149 -5.98 22.31 5.58
C ASP A 149 -6.94 23.28 6.30
N ASN A 150 -7.67 22.79 7.30
CA ASN A 150 -8.60 23.62 8.06
C ASN A 150 -7.88 24.68 8.90
N ALA A 151 -6.71 24.37 9.46
CA ALA A 151 -5.88 25.35 10.16
C ALA A 151 -5.41 26.46 9.22
N LYS A 152 -4.97 26.11 8.00
CA LYS A 152 -4.62 27.08 6.95
C LYS A 152 -5.81 27.96 6.60
N LYS A 153 -6.99 27.38 6.32
CA LYS A 153 -8.22 28.13 6.00
C LYS A 153 -8.61 29.10 7.12
N MET A 154 -8.52 28.67 8.39
CA MET A 154 -8.79 29.55 9.53
C MET A 154 -7.86 30.77 9.57
N ILE A 155 -6.59 30.59 9.19
CA ILE A 155 -5.64 31.70 9.10
C ILE A 155 -5.93 32.59 7.89
N GLU A 156 -6.32 32.00 6.76
CA GLU A 156 -6.77 32.75 5.58
C GLU A 156 -7.99 33.63 5.85
N ASP A 157 -8.86 33.23 6.78
CA ASP A 157 -10.04 33.99 7.24
C ASP A 157 -9.68 35.15 8.20
N GLY A 158 -8.40 35.35 8.50
CA GLY A 158 -7.89 36.51 9.25
C GLY A 158 -7.48 36.21 10.70
N VAL A 159 -7.72 34.99 11.19
CA VAL A 159 -7.22 34.58 12.51
C VAL A 159 -5.71 34.41 12.45
N TYR A 160 -4.96 34.89 13.44
CA TYR A 160 -3.48 34.85 13.45
C TYR A 160 -2.80 35.60 12.29
N GLY A 161 -3.37 36.72 11.83
CA GLY A 161 -2.66 37.68 10.97
C GLY A 161 -2.94 37.56 9.48
N GLY A 162 -3.79 36.62 9.04
CA GLY A 162 -4.29 36.61 7.67
C GLY A 162 -3.29 36.14 6.62
N LYS A 163 -3.71 36.23 5.34
CA LYS A 163 -2.89 35.84 4.18
C LYS A 163 -1.59 36.63 4.11
N GLY A 164 -0.50 35.92 3.88
CA GLY A 164 0.85 36.50 3.74
C GLY A 164 1.63 36.63 5.04
N SER A 165 0.99 36.45 6.20
CA SER A 165 1.66 36.37 7.51
C SER A 165 2.60 35.16 7.62
N GLU A 166 3.51 35.19 8.60
CA GLU A 166 4.38 34.04 8.89
C GLU A 166 3.57 32.80 9.34
N ALA A 167 2.49 33.00 10.09
CA ALA A 167 1.57 31.92 10.46
C ALA A 167 0.92 31.29 9.22
N HIS A 168 0.51 32.11 8.25
CA HIS A 168 -0.04 31.62 6.98
C HIS A 168 0.98 30.79 6.19
N LYS A 169 2.23 31.26 6.07
CA LYS A 169 3.29 30.49 5.36
C LYS A 169 3.57 29.15 6.05
N ALA A 170 3.60 29.12 7.38
CA ALA A 170 3.76 27.89 8.15
C ALA A 170 2.60 26.92 7.94
N ALA A 171 1.36 27.42 7.95
CA ALA A 171 0.17 26.61 7.72
C ALA A 171 0.07 26.08 6.29
N VAL A 172 0.47 26.87 5.28
CA VAL A 172 0.60 26.41 3.89
C VAL A 172 1.59 25.24 3.81
N THR A 173 2.73 25.35 4.50
CA THR A 173 3.71 24.25 4.56
C THR A 173 3.09 22.99 5.18
N GLY A 174 2.35 23.12 6.28
CA GLY A 174 1.63 22.01 6.91
C GLY A 174 0.61 21.34 5.97
N ASP A 175 -0.18 22.15 5.25
CA ASP A 175 -1.17 21.63 4.29
C ASP A 175 -0.50 20.89 3.13
N THR A 176 0.62 21.41 2.59
CA THR A 176 1.36 20.72 1.52
C THR A 176 1.96 19.37 1.97
N VAL A 177 2.28 19.23 3.26
CA VAL A 177 2.67 17.92 3.85
C VAL A 177 1.44 17.01 4.04
N GLY A 178 0.28 17.60 4.31
CA GLY A 178 -1.00 16.92 4.49
C GLY A 178 -1.65 16.43 3.20
N ASP A 179 -1.43 17.09 2.05
CA ASP A 179 -2.07 16.75 0.77
C ASP A 179 -1.82 15.30 0.33
N PRO A 180 -0.57 14.78 0.30
CA PRO A 180 -0.34 13.37 -0.02
C PRO A 180 -0.97 12.40 0.97
N LEU A 181 -1.17 12.82 2.23
CA LEU A 181 -1.79 12.00 3.26
C LEU A 181 -3.30 11.92 3.08
N LYS A 182 -3.99 13.06 3.01
CA LYS A 182 -5.46 13.12 2.99
C LYS A 182 -6.06 12.81 1.62
N ASP A 183 -5.37 13.11 0.52
CA ASP A 183 -5.93 12.99 -0.83
C ASP A 183 -5.41 11.79 -1.62
N THR A 184 -4.29 11.19 -1.18
CA THR A 184 -3.69 10.05 -1.88
C THR A 184 -3.56 8.83 -0.98
N ALA A 185 -2.66 8.83 -0.01
CA ALA A 185 -2.31 7.63 0.75
C ALA A 185 -3.43 7.15 1.67
N GLY A 186 -4.01 8.05 2.48
CA GLY A 186 -5.06 7.74 3.45
C GLY A 186 -6.29 7.09 2.79
N PRO A 187 -6.94 7.75 1.82
CA PRO A 187 -8.09 7.17 1.12
C PRO A 187 -7.75 5.89 0.34
N ALA A 188 -6.53 5.75 -0.19
CA ALA A 188 -6.11 4.59 -0.99
C ALA A 188 -5.89 3.31 -0.16
N ILE A 189 -5.75 3.40 1.16
CA ILE A 189 -5.67 2.20 2.02
C ILE A 189 -7.00 1.42 2.01
N ASN A 190 -8.15 2.09 1.92
CA ASN A 190 -9.45 1.42 1.86
C ASN A 190 -9.60 0.48 0.65
N PRO A 191 -9.34 0.92 -0.60
CA PRO A 191 -9.33 0.01 -1.75
C PRO A 191 -8.19 -1.00 -1.68
N LEU A 192 -7.03 -0.68 -1.09
CA LEU A 192 -5.95 -1.65 -0.86
C LEU A 192 -6.46 -2.87 -0.06
N VAL A 193 -7.11 -2.63 1.08
CA VAL A 193 -7.67 -3.68 1.94
C VAL A 193 -8.70 -4.52 1.16
N LYS A 194 -9.57 -3.88 0.38
CA LYS A 194 -10.57 -4.59 -0.43
C LYS A 194 -9.93 -5.46 -1.51
N VAL A 195 -8.94 -4.94 -2.23
CA VAL A 195 -8.22 -5.68 -3.28
C VAL A 195 -7.48 -6.86 -2.68
N MET A 196 -6.78 -6.68 -1.56
CA MET A 196 -6.02 -7.75 -0.91
C MET A 196 -6.93 -8.84 -0.35
N ASN A 197 -8.07 -8.49 0.24
CA ASN A 197 -9.08 -9.46 0.65
C ASN A 197 -9.64 -10.25 -0.55
N MET A 198 -10.00 -9.54 -1.63
CA MET A 198 -10.53 -10.16 -2.85
C MET A 198 -9.52 -11.12 -3.48
N VAL A 199 -8.27 -10.68 -3.67
CA VAL A 199 -7.19 -11.50 -4.24
C VAL A 199 -6.90 -12.72 -3.37
N SER A 200 -6.93 -12.55 -2.04
CA SER A 200 -6.72 -13.66 -1.11
C SER A 200 -7.80 -14.72 -1.21
N LEU A 201 -9.06 -14.32 -1.32
CA LEU A 201 -10.18 -15.25 -1.46
C LEU A 201 -10.14 -15.98 -2.80
N LEU A 202 -9.99 -15.24 -3.92
CA LEU A 202 -9.90 -15.82 -5.25
C LEU A 202 -8.69 -16.75 -5.41
N GLY A 203 -7.58 -16.40 -4.76
CA GLY A 203 -6.35 -17.19 -4.75
C GLY A 203 -6.33 -18.36 -3.77
N LEU A 204 -7.31 -18.46 -2.86
CA LEU A 204 -7.25 -19.39 -1.73
C LEU A 204 -7.21 -20.85 -2.17
N SER A 205 -8.00 -21.24 -3.17
CA SER A 205 -8.01 -22.62 -3.69
C SER A 205 -6.65 -23.03 -4.27
N LEU A 206 -5.97 -22.10 -4.93
CA LEU A 206 -4.61 -22.32 -5.44
C LEU A 206 -3.61 -22.43 -4.27
N VAL A 207 -3.74 -21.55 -3.28
CA VAL A 207 -2.89 -21.58 -2.07
C VAL A 207 -3.05 -22.91 -1.33
N LEU A 208 -4.28 -23.40 -1.14
CA LEU A 208 -4.52 -24.69 -0.49
C LEU A 208 -3.87 -25.85 -1.25
N SER A 209 -3.83 -25.76 -2.59
CA SER A 209 -3.30 -26.82 -3.45
C SER A 209 -1.77 -26.80 -3.61
N TYR A 210 -1.12 -25.63 -3.56
CA TYR A 210 0.31 -25.52 -3.94
C TYR A 210 1.21 -24.87 -2.90
N ASN A 211 0.74 -24.53 -1.69
CA ASN A 211 1.58 -23.88 -0.69
C ASN A 211 2.77 -24.76 -0.23
N VAL A 212 3.85 -24.09 0.18
CA VAL A 212 5.11 -24.69 0.60
C VAL A 212 5.02 -25.36 1.98
N MET A 213 4.07 -24.95 2.82
CA MET A 213 4.01 -25.37 4.22
C MET A 213 3.03 -26.53 4.50
N GLY A 214 2.29 -26.97 3.49
CA GLY A 214 1.14 -27.87 3.64
C GLY A 214 -0.05 -27.23 4.38
N ILE A 215 -1.21 -27.88 4.30
CA ILE A 215 -2.33 -27.57 5.21
C ILE A 215 -2.06 -28.34 6.49
N ARG A 216 -1.27 -27.81 7.44
CA ARG A 216 -0.97 -28.51 8.70
C ARG A 216 -2.27 -28.87 9.46
N PRO A 217 -2.63 -30.16 9.60
CA PRO A 217 -3.76 -30.54 10.42
C PRO A 217 -3.44 -30.59 11.93
N ASP A 218 -2.16 -30.57 12.32
CA ASP A 218 -1.69 -30.93 13.66
C ASP A 218 -0.64 -29.97 14.24
N VAL A 219 -0.93 -29.41 15.41
CA VAL A 219 0.03 -28.64 16.24
C VAL A 219 0.75 -29.55 17.25
N ALA A 220 0.76 -30.87 17.01
CA ALA A 220 1.48 -31.82 17.86
C ALA A 220 1.86 -33.08 17.06
N GLY A 221 3.13 -33.21 16.65
CA GLY A 221 3.64 -34.50 16.18
C GLY A 221 4.81 -34.48 15.19
N SER A 222 6.03 -34.27 15.70
CA SER A 222 7.33 -34.68 15.11
C SER A 222 7.77 -34.13 13.73
N PRO A 223 9.06 -33.77 13.55
CA PRO A 223 9.65 -33.36 12.27
C PRO A 223 9.53 -34.40 11.12
N GLU A 224 9.25 -35.67 11.43
CA GLU A 224 9.26 -36.78 10.47
C GLU A 224 8.04 -36.83 9.52
N ASN A 225 6.95 -36.12 9.83
CA ASN A 225 5.73 -36.11 9.01
C ASN A 225 5.56 -34.86 8.12
N TRP A 226 6.50 -33.91 8.18
CA TRP A 226 6.48 -32.71 7.34
C TRP A 226 6.40 -33.06 5.85
N SER A 227 7.21 -34.02 5.40
CA SER A 227 7.27 -34.44 3.98
C SER A 227 5.98 -35.09 3.45
N LYS A 228 5.15 -35.63 4.36
CA LYS A 228 3.91 -36.37 4.03
C LYS A 228 2.68 -35.47 3.93
N ASN A 229 2.74 -34.26 4.51
CA ASN A 229 1.67 -33.26 4.47
C ASN A 229 1.92 -32.15 3.42
N LEU A 230 3.02 -32.22 2.66
CA LEU A 230 3.21 -31.32 1.52
C LEU A 230 2.29 -31.73 0.37
N PRO A 231 1.68 -30.77 -0.32
CA PRO A 231 1.10 -31.04 -1.62
C PRO A 231 2.19 -31.57 -2.55
N THR A 232 1.81 -32.48 -3.45
CA THR A 232 2.72 -33.14 -4.41
C THR A 232 3.55 -32.13 -5.24
N ASP A 233 3.06 -30.90 -5.38
CA ASP A 233 3.61 -29.81 -6.20
C ASP A 233 4.05 -28.55 -5.42
N TRP A 234 4.48 -28.68 -4.15
CA TRP A 234 4.96 -27.54 -3.32
C TRP A 234 6.05 -26.67 -4.00
N LYS A 235 6.81 -27.26 -4.93
CA LYS A 235 7.82 -26.56 -5.75
C LYS A 235 7.19 -25.44 -6.59
N ILE A 236 5.97 -25.64 -7.09
CA ILE A 236 5.22 -24.63 -7.84
C ILE A 236 4.92 -23.44 -6.93
N GLY A 237 4.44 -23.68 -5.71
CA GLY A 237 4.21 -22.62 -4.73
C GLY A 237 5.48 -21.85 -4.37
N LEU A 238 6.62 -22.54 -4.25
CA LEU A 238 7.91 -21.88 -3.99
C LEU A 238 8.32 -20.97 -5.15
N ILE A 239 8.16 -21.43 -6.40
CA ILE A 239 8.45 -20.62 -7.59
C ILE A 239 7.53 -19.40 -7.64
N VAL A 240 6.23 -19.58 -7.41
CA VAL A 240 5.26 -18.47 -7.39
C VAL A 240 5.60 -17.48 -6.28
N ALA A 241 5.91 -17.94 -5.07
CA ALA A 241 6.33 -17.08 -3.97
C ALA A 241 7.62 -16.31 -4.30
N ALA A 242 8.61 -16.96 -4.91
CA ALA A 242 9.86 -16.31 -5.33
C ALA A 242 9.60 -15.23 -6.39
N VAL A 243 8.77 -15.50 -7.39
CA VAL A 243 8.38 -14.52 -8.42
C VAL A 243 7.63 -13.35 -7.79
N CYS A 244 6.66 -13.61 -6.91
CA CYS A 244 5.94 -12.56 -6.19
C CYS A 244 6.89 -11.68 -5.39
N LEU A 245 7.83 -12.29 -4.65
CA LEU A 245 8.82 -11.55 -3.87
C LEU A 245 9.73 -10.70 -4.76
N LEU A 246 10.25 -11.25 -5.85
CA LEU A 246 11.10 -10.53 -6.79
C LEU A 246 10.39 -9.32 -7.39
N LEU A 247 9.13 -9.48 -7.81
CA LEU A 247 8.33 -8.39 -8.36
C LEU A 247 7.98 -7.33 -7.31
N VAL A 248 7.70 -7.74 -6.06
CA VAL A 248 7.49 -6.80 -4.94
C VAL A 248 8.78 -6.04 -4.63
N LEU A 249 9.91 -6.73 -4.54
CA LEU A 249 11.22 -6.09 -4.31
C LEU A 249 11.58 -5.15 -5.45
N TRP A 250 11.31 -5.54 -6.69
CA TRP A 250 11.46 -4.67 -7.85
C TRP A 250 10.54 -3.44 -7.77
N ALA A 251 9.28 -3.60 -7.37
CA ALA A 251 8.35 -2.48 -7.20
C ALA A 251 8.83 -1.50 -6.11
N ILE A 252 9.34 -2.01 -4.99
CA ILE A 252 9.92 -1.21 -3.91
C ILE A 252 11.18 -0.50 -4.39
N TRP A 253 12.08 -1.21 -5.07
CA TRP A 253 13.32 -0.66 -5.61
C TRP A 253 13.03 0.45 -6.62
N ARG A 254 12.11 0.20 -7.56
CA ARG A 254 11.68 1.18 -8.56
C ARG A 254 11.07 2.42 -7.90
N SER A 255 10.29 2.25 -6.83
CA SER A 255 9.72 3.37 -6.06
C SER A 255 10.78 4.24 -5.39
N LYS A 256 11.98 3.71 -5.13
CA LYS A 256 13.12 4.46 -4.57
C LYS A 256 14.00 5.11 -5.63
N HIS A 257 13.83 4.79 -6.92
CA HIS A 257 14.67 5.37 -7.96
C HIS A 257 14.27 6.83 -8.21
N GLU A 258 15.19 7.74 -7.87
CA GLU A 258 15.12 9.14 -8.24
C GLU A 258 15.68 9.32 -9.65
N THR A 259 14.92 10.00 -10.50
CA THR A 259 15.35 10.40 -11.84
C THR A 259 16.50 11.42 -11.76
N ALA A 260 17.39 11.39 -12.74
CA ALA A 260 18.53 12.31 -12.82
C ALA A 260 18.10 13.78 -12.76
N GLU A 261 16.98 14.12 -13.40
CA GLU A 261 16.38 15.47 -13.36
C GLU A 261 15.98 15.93 -11.96
N MET A 262 15.66 14.99 -11.07
CA MET A 262 15.29 15.28 -9.68
C MET A 262 16.51 15.66 -8.87
N LYS A 263 17.61 14.93 -9.06
CA LYS A 263 18.91 15.21 -8.42
C LYS A 263 19.50 16.54 -8.87
N GLU A 264 19.39 16.84 -10.16
CA GLU A 264 19.91 18.08 -10.74
C GLU A 264 19.22 19.33 -10.16
N ILE A 265 17.93 19.24 -9.87
CA ILE A 265 17.17 20.38 -9.33
C ILE A 265 17.26 20.49 -7.82
N VAL A 266 17.34 19.38 -7.08
CA VAL A 266 17.67 19.44 -5.64
C VAL A 266 19.02 20.14 -5.45
N GLY A 267 20.03 19.81 -6.28
CA GLY A 267 21.30 20.55 -6.30
C GLY A 267 21.09 22.05 -6.59
N SER A 268 20.30 22.39 -7.61
CA SER A 268 20.01 23.81 -7.92
C SER A 268 19.20 24.58 -6.85
N LEU A 269 18.55 23.86 -5.94
CA LEU A 269 17.77 24.42 -4.82
C LEU A 269 18.62 24.56 -3.56
N GLU A 270 19.63 23.72 -3.37
CA GLU A 270 20.61 23.84 -2.27
C GLU A 270 21.63 24.96 -2.54
N ASP A 271 21.87 25.28 -3.82
CA ASP A 271 22.79 26.33 -4.27
C ASP A 271 22.15 27.73 -4.36
N ALA A 272 20.84 27.89 -4.11
CA ALA A 272 20.07 29.12 -4.26
C ALA A 272 19.54 29.66 -2.92
#